data_AF-A0A8T5M7J5-F1
#
_entry.id   AF-A0A8T5M7J5-F1
#
_cell.length_a   1.000
_cell.length_b   1.000
_cell.length_c   1.000
_cell.angle_alpha   90.00
_cell.angle_beta   90.00
_cell.angle_gamma   90.00
#
_symmetry.space_group_name_H-M   'P 1'
#
loop_
_entity.id
_entity.type
_entity.pdbx_description
1 polymer ?
#
loop_
_entity_poly.entity_id
_entity_poly.type
_entity_poly.pdbx_seq_one_letter_code
_entity_poly.pdbx_strand_id
1 'polypeptide(L)' 'MEFKRKLYARGSSFETTIPKPLLFKMDVKKKNNVIFIYDAKKDRWYLEFEEKK' A
#
# COMPACT_ATOMS: atom_id res chain seq x y z
N MET A 1 -18.64 -0.88 0.13
CA MET A 1 -18.15 -0.23 1.37
C MET A 1 -16.95 0.62 0.97
N GLU A 2 -17.08 1.94 1.00
CA GLU A 2 -16.01 2.85 0.61
C GLU A 2 -15.19 3.24 1.85
N PHE A 3 -13.87 3.16 1.75
CA PHE A 3 -12.96 3.43 2.86
C PHE A 3 -12.13 4.68 2.55
N LYS A 4 -12.47 5.80 3.19
CA LYS A 4 -11.77 7.09 3.03
C LYS A 4 -10.94 7.37 4.28
N ARG A 5 -9.62 7.52 4.15
CA ARG A 5 -8.71 7.92 5.23
C ARG A 5 -7.96 9.20 4.87
N LYS A 6 -7.67 10.01 5.89
CA LYS A 6 -6.84 11.21 5.76
C LYS A 6 -5.37 10.80 5.64
N LEU A 7 -4.63 11.43 4.73
CA LEU A 7 -3.18 11.28 4.62
C LEU A 7 -2.53 12.05 5.78
N TYR A 8 -1.63 11.40 6.53
CA TYR A 8 -0.92 12.03 7.63
C TYR A 8 0.56 12.19 7.27
N ALA A 9 1.10 13.39 7.52
CA ALA A 9 2.53 13.65 7.40
C ALA A 9 3.25 13.17 8.68
N ARG A 10 4.40 12.52 8.51
CA ARG A 10 5.31 12.12 9.59
C ARG A 10 6.70 12.66 9.25
N GLY A 11 7.06 13.80 9.83
CA GLY A 11 8.29 14.53 9.49
C GLY A 11 8.22 15.11 8.07
N SER A 12 9.29 14.92 7.28
CA SER A 12 9.34 15.32 5.86
C SER A 12 8.70 14.31 4.90
N SER A 13 8.15 13.21 5.42
CA SER A 13 7.52 12.15 4.63
C SER A 13 6.04 11.99 4.96
N PHE A 14 5.29 11.37 4.06
CA PHE A 14 3.91 10.99 4.31
C PHE A 14 3.85 9.51 4.70
N GLU A 15 3.15 9.22 5.80
CA GLU A 15 2.89 7.84 6.18
C GLU A 15 1.68 7.33 5.38
N THR A 16 1.94 6.38 4.49
CA THR A 16 0.88 5.65 3.79
C THR A 16 0.47 4.46 4.62
N THR A 17 -0.73 4.53 5.19
CA THR A 17 -1.38 3.35 5.76
C THR A 17 -2.01 2.55 4.62
N ILE A 18 -1.60 1.29 4.47
CA ILE A 18 -2.23 0.38 3.51
C ILE A 18 -3.55 -0.11 4.10
N PRO A 19 -4.70 0.11 3.42
CA PRO A 19 -5.98 -0.39 3.89
C PRO A 19 -5.95 -1.90 4.11
N LYS A 20 -6.47 -2.35 5.26
CA LYS A 20 -6.54 -3.77 5.63
C LYS A 20 -7.16 -4.67 4.55
N PRO A 21 -8.19 -4.26 3.78
CA PRO A 21 -8.73 -5.09 2.70
C PRO A 21 -7.71 -5.45 1.62
N LEU A 22 -6.71 -4.59 1.35
CA LEU A 22 -5.65 -4.89 0.38
C LEU A 22 -4.70 -5.98 0.89
N LEU A 23 -4.62 -6.14 2.22
CA LEU A 23 -3.80 -7.16 2.87
C LEU A 23 -4.49 -8.53 2.96
N PHE A 24 -5.78 -8.65 2.59
CA PHE A 24 -6.52 -9.93 2.70
C PHE A 24 -5.93 -11.06 1.87
N LYS A 25 -5.18 -10.72 0.81
CA LYS A 25 -4.50 -11.70 -0.04
C LYS A 25 -3.10 -12.07 0.46
N MET A 26 -2.64 -11.46 1.55
CA MET A 26 -1.29 -11.63 2.07
C MET A 26 -1.28 -12.39 3.39
N ASP A 27 -0.22 -13.16 3.61
CA ASP A 27 0.10 -13.66 4.95
C ASP A 27 0.78 -12.54 5.76
N VAL A 28 -0.01 -11.90 6.64
CA VAL A 28 0.45 -10.81 7.51
C VAL A 28 1.49 -11.23 8.54
N LYS A 29 1.70 -12.54 8.75
CA LYS A 29 2.75 -13.02 9.65
C LYS A 29 4.14 -12.98 9.01
N LYS A 30 4.21 -12.82 7.69
CA LYS A 30 5.45 -12.77 6.94
C LYS A 30 5.89 -11.33 6.71
N LYS A 31 7.21 -11.11 6.66
CA LYS A 31 7.74 -9.81 6.25
C LYS A 31 7.51 -9.68 4.76
N ASN A 32 6.85 -8.61 4.35
CA ASN A 32 6.59 -8.33 2.95
C ASN A 32 7.09 -6.92 2.62
N ASN A 33 7.68 -6.76 1.44
CA ASN A 33 7.89 -5.45 0.83
C ASN A 33 6.61 -5.03 0.10
N VAL A 34 6.39 -3.72 0.03
CA VAL A 34 5.28 -3.15 -0.74
C VAL A 34 5.87 -2.30 -1.84
N ILE A 35 5.51 -2.61 -3.08
CA ILE A 35 6.00 -1.93 -4.28
C ILE A 35 4.84 -1.10 -4.83
N PHE A 36 5.08 0.20 -4.96
CA PHE A 36 4.12 1.15 -5.50
C PHE A 36 4.50 1.43 -6.96
N ILE A 37 3.63 1.04 -7.89
CA ILE A 37 3.86 1.20 -9.32
C ILE A 37 2.84 2.19 -9.86
N TYR A 38 3.30 3.27 -10.47
CA TYR A 38 2.42 4.24 -11.11
C TYR A 38 2.35 3.99 -12.62
N ASP A 39 1.15 3.68 -13.13
CA ASP A 39 0.88 3.60 -14.56
C ASP A 39 0.38 4.98 -15.03
N ALA A 40 1.30 5.75 -15.60
CA ALA A 40 1.00 7.08 -16.12
C ALA A 40 0.00 7.08 -17.29
N LYS A 41 -0.13 5.98 -18.04
CA LYS A 41 -1.08 5.92 -19.16
C LYS A 41 -2.52 5.81 -18.67
N LYS A 42 -2.71 5.16 -17.52
CA LYS A 42 -4.04 4.93 -16.93
C LYS A 42 -4.34 5.86 -15.75
N ASP A 43 -3.35 6.66 -15.33
CA ASP A 43 -3.40 7.52 -14.15
C ASP A 43 -3.82 6.73 -12.90
N ARG A 44 -3.12 5.61 -12.66
CA ARG A 44 -3.45 4.67 -11.57
C ARG A 44 -2.21 4.21 -10.84
N TRP A 45 -2.36 4.07 -9.53
CA TRP A 45 -1.40 3.37 -8.67
C TRP A 45 -1.78 1.90 -8.54
N TYR A 46 -0.77 1.06 -8.68
CA TYR A 46 -0.81 -0.36 -8.43
C TYR A 46 0.07 -0.67 -7.22
N LEU A 47 -0.37 -1.65 -6.45
CA LEU A 47 0.32 -2.13 -5.26
C LEU A 47 0.67 -3.59 -5.50
N GLU A 48 1.96 -3.89 -5.44
CA GLU A 48 2.46 -5.26 -5.44
C GLU A 48 3.10 -5.57 -4.10
N PHE A 49 3.01 -6.83 -3.71
CA PHE A 49 3.51 -7.32 -2.45
C PHE A 49 4.49 -8.45 -2.71
N GLU A 50 5.70 -8.30 -2.18
CA GLU A 50 6.76 -9.29 -2.35
C GLU A 50 7.13 -9.85 -0.97
N GLU A 51 7.04 -11.18 -0.81
CA GLU A 51 7.45 -11.85 0.42
C GLU A 51 8.97 -11.76 0.57
N LYS A 52 9.43 -11.23 1.70
CA LYS A 52 10.84 -11.14 2.03
C LYS A 52 11.25 -12.44 2.73
N LYS A 53 12.15 -13.21 2.08
CA LYS A 53 12.77 -14.41 2.67
C LYS A 53 13.51 -14.11 3.97
#